data_AF-A0ABD5T2J5-F1
#
_entry.id   AF-A0ABD5T2J5-F1
#
_cell.length_a   1.000
_cell.length_b   1.000
_cell.length_c   1.000
_cell.angle_alpha   90.00
_cell.angle_beta   90.00
_cell.angle_gamma   90.00
#
_symmetry.space_group_name_H-M   'P 1'
#
loop_
_entity.id
_entity.type
_entity.pdbx_description
1 polymer ?
#
loop_
_entity_poly.entity_id
_entity_poly.type
_entity_poly.pdbx_seq_one_letter_code
_entity_poly.pdbx_strand_id
1 'polypeptide(L)' 'MSQQGVQEELYVDRYTLGLVGPDQEWAGTVADGGTVTTYTPPGCWGPMVTPSFRGGHEVTRP' A
#
# COMPACT_ATOMS: atom_id res chain seq x y z
N MET A 1 1.00 -12.77 12.88
CA MET A 1 1.09 -11.57 13.73
C MET A 1 2.55 -11.19 13.89
N SER A 2 3.16 -10.63 12.83
CA SER A 2 4.52 -10.10 12.88
C SER A 2 4.53 -8.86 13.77
N GLN A 3 5.36 -8.88 14.82
CA GLN A 3 5.50 -7.78 15.77
C GLN A 3 6.28 -6.61 15.15
N GLN A 4 5.70 -5.95 14.15
CA GLN A 4 6.24 -4.69 13.65
C GLN A 4 5.88 -3.61 14.68
N GLY A 5 6.91 -3.05 15.32
CA GLY A 5 6.74 -1.97 16.28
C GLY A 5 6.06 -0.75 15.65
N VAL A 6 5.39 0.04 16.48
CA VAL A 6 4.75 1.30 16.05
C VAL A 6 5.82 2.26 15.53
N GLN A 7 5.61 2.82 14.33
CA GLN A 7 6.53 3.75 13.66
C GLN A 7 5.99 5.19 13.67
N GLU A 8 6.86 6.18 13.72
CA GLU A 8 6.48 7.60 13.52
C GLU A 8 6.24 7.93 12.04
N GLU A 9 7.00 7.30 11.14
CA GLU A 9 6.87 7.46 9.69
C GLU A 9 6.83 6.09 9.02
N LEU A 10 5.88 5.92 8.09
CA LEU A 10 5.72 4.70 7.29
C LEU A 10 5.72 5.05 5.81
N TYR A 11 6.68 4.48 5.07
CA TYR A 11 6.72 4.56 3.61
C TYR A 11 6.09 3.32 2.99
N VAL A 12 5.09 3.50 2.12
CA VAL A 12 4.38 2.41 1.45
C VAL A 12 4.53 2.53 -0.07
N ASP A 13 5.22 1.56 -0.67
CA ASP A 13 5.46 1.48 -2.11
C ASP A 13 4.85 0.22 -2.76
N ARG A 14 4.14 -0.58 -1.95
CA ARG A 14 3.46 -1.80 -2.40
C ARG A 14 1.97 -1.59 -2.52
N TYR A 15 1.40 -2.28 -3.49
CA TYR A 15 -0.01 -2.23 -3.78
C TYR A 15 -0.68 -3.56 -3.44
N THR A 16 -1.96 -3.47 -3.16
CA THR A 16 -2.88 -4.59 -3.12
C THR A 16 -3.19 -5.01 -4.55
N LEU A 17 -3.40 -6.30 -4.76
CA LEU A 17 -3.82 -6.87 -6.05
C LEU A 17 -5.32 -6.60 -6.34
N GLY A 18 -5.80 -5.40 -6.01
CA GLY A 18 -7.20 -4.98 -6.15
C GLY A 18 -8.16 -5.54 -5.09
N LEU A 19 -7.63 -6.09 -3.99
CA LEU A 19 -8.42 -6.62 -2.87
C LEU A 19 -8.06 -5.88 -1.58
N VAL A 20 -9.09 -5.45 -0.85
CA VAL A 20 -8.97 -4.84 0.47
C VAL A 20 -9.78 -5.67 1.46
N GLY A 21 -9.15 -6.08 2.55
CA GLY A 21 -9.79 -6.91 3.56
C GLY A 21 -8.82 -7.32 4.68
N PRO A 22 -9.34 -7.87 5.78
CA PRO A 22 -8.54 -8.22 6.96
C PRO A 22 -7.50 -9.30 6.68
N ASP A 23 -7.71 -10.12 5.64
CA ASP A 23 -6.81 -11.21 5.25
C ASP A 23 -5.64 -10.76 4.38
N GLN A 24 -5.61 -9.48 3.96
CA GLN A 24 -4.46 -8.94 3.26
C GLN A 24 -3.32 -8.72 4.25
N GLU A 25 -2.07 -8.87 3.80
CA GLU A 25 -0.92 -8.44 4.59
C GLU A 25 -0.88 -6.91 4.66
N TRP A 26 -0.48 -6.38 5.82
CA TRP A 26 -0.50 -4.95 6.14
C TRP A 26 0.88 -4.33 5.91
N ALA A 27 0.92 -3.03 5.62
CA ALA A 27 2.16 -2.29 5.40
C ALA A 27 2.91 -2.05 6.71
N GLY A 28 2.18 -1.81 7.81
CA GLY A 28 2.76 -1.61 9.13
C GLY A 28 1.79 -0.96 10.11
N THR A 29 2.31 -0.44 11.22
CA THR A 29 1.55 0.32 12.21
C THR A 29 2.24 1.67 12.43
N VAL A 30 1.47 2.75 12.35
CA VAL A 30 1.95 4.12 12.56
C VAL A 30 1.40 4.66 13.88
N ALA A 31 2.20 5.49 14.56
CA ALA A 31 1.82 6.18 15.78
C ALA A 31 0.68 7.17 15.53
N ASP A 32 -0.08 7.49 16.57
CA ASP A 32 -1.01 8.63 16.53
C ASP A 32 -0.23 9.92 16.27
N GLY A 33 -0.66 10.70 15.27
CA GLY A 33 0.07 11.88 14.80
C GLY A 33 1.26 11.59 13.88
N GLY A 34 1.57 10.32 13.59
CA GLY A 34 2.62 9.93 12.66
C GLY A 34 2.25 10.17 11.19
N THR A 35 3.19 9.93 10.29
CA THR A 35 3.06 10.22 8.85
C THR A 35 3.13 8.96 8.00
N VAL A 36 2.19 8.83 7.05
CA VAL A 36 2.24 7.80 6.01
C VAL A 36 2.54 8.45 4.68
N THR A 37 3.67 8.07 4.07
CA THR A 37 4.06 8.52 2.74
C THR A 37 3.85 7.37 1.76
N THR A 38 3.04 7.59 0.73
CA THR A 38 2.79 6.60 -0.32
C THR A 38 3.10 7.18 -1.69
N TYR A 39 3.46 6.30 -2.61
CA TYR A 39 3.42 6.62 -4.04
C TYR A 39 2.08 6.17 -4.61
N THR A 40 1.41 7.03 -5.39
CA THR A 40 0.21 6.67 -6.17
C THR A 40 0.57 6.71 -7.65
N PRO A 41 0.18 5.69 -8.43
CA PRO A 41 0.43 5.72 -9.86
C PRO A 41 -0.34 6.87 -10.52
N PRO A 42 0.13 7.40 -11.67
CA PRO A 42 -0.46 8.56 -12.35
C PRO A 42 -1.87 8.34 -12.93
N GLY A 43 -2.51 7.22 -12.60
CA GLY A 43 -3.88 6.89 -12.94
C GLY A 43 -4.18 5.43 -12.59
N CYS A 44 -5.47 5.09 -12.48
CA CYS A 44 -5.94 3.71 -12.25
C CYS A 44 -5.38 2.72 -13.29
N TRP A 45 -5.06 3.21 -14.49
CA TRP A 45 -4.50 2.43 -15.59
C TRP A 45 -3.01 2.66 -15.86
N GLY A 46 -2.38 3.61 -15.16
CA GLY A 46 -0.98 4.01 -15.38
C GLY A 46 0.01 2.83 -15.38
N PRO A 47 -0.12 1.85 -14.48
CA PRO A 47 0.77 0.70 -14.44
C PRO A 47 0.42 -0.45 -15.39
N MET A 48 -0.58 -0.29 -16.26
CA MET A 48 -0.85 -1.25 -17.34
C MET A 48 -0.09 -0.92 -18.63
N VAL A 49 0.45 0.30 -18.76
CA VAL A 49 1.28 0.69 -19.91
C VAL A 49 2.63 -0.05 -19.89
N THR A 50 3.15 -0.36 -18.70
CA THR A 50 4.27 -1.29 -18.49
C THR A 50 3.79 -2.37 -17.53
N PRO A 51 3.62 -3.64 -17.95
CA PRO A 51 2.88 -4.65 -17.18
C PRO A 51 3.66 -5.11 -15.93
N SER A 52 3.64 -4.30 -14.89
CA SER A 52 4.08 -4.66 -13.54
C SER A 52 2.89 -4.87 -12.59
N PHE A 53 1.68 -4.46 -13.00
CA PHE A 53 0.45 -4.55 -12.22
C PHE A 53 -0.53 -5.49 -12.91
N ARG A 54 -1.30 -6.23 -12.11
CA ARG A 54 -2.23 -7.25 -12.59
C ARG A 54 -3.61 -6.70 -12.93
N GLY A 55 -3.94 -5.49 -12.53
CA GLY A 55 -5.25 -4.88 -12.82
C GLY A 55 -5.32 -3.36 -12.65
N GLY A 56 -6.42 -2.78 -13.13
CA GLY A 56 -6.66 -1.32 -13.16
C GLY A 56 -7.19 -0.69 -11.88
N HIS A 57 -7.20 -1.41 -10.75
CA HIS A 57 -7.72 -0.93 -9.47
C HIS A 57 -6.83 -1.38 -8.30
N GLU A 58 -5.51 -1.34 -8.48
CA GLU A 58 -4.59 -1.59 -7.37
C GLU A 58 -4.55 -0.38 -6.43
N VAL A 59 -4.61 -0.66 -5.12
CA VAL A 59 -4.65 0.36 -4.05
C VAL A 59 -3.39 0.20 -3.20
N THR A 60 -2.78 1.28 -2.74
CA THR A 60 -1.69 1.21 -1.74
C THR A 60 -2.09 0.31 -0.59
N ARG A 61 -1.17 -0.55 -0.15
CA ARG A 61 -1.42 -1.47 0.95
C ARG A 61 -1.78 -0.72 2.24
N PRO A 62 -2.86 -1.12 2.94
CA PRO A 62 -3.23 -0.53 4.23
C PRO A 62 -2.20 -0.85 5.31
#